data_AF-A0A3M2DKF3-F1
#
_entry.id   AF-A0A3M2DKF3-F1
#
_cell.length_a   1.000
_cell.length_b   1.000
_cell.length_c   1.000
_cell.angle_alpha   90.00
_cell.angle_beta   90.00
_cell.angle_gamma   90.00
#
_symmetry.space_group_name_H-M   'P 1'
#
loop_
_entity.id
_entity.type
_entity.pdbx_description
1 polymer ?
#
loop_
_entity_poly.entity_id
_entity_poly.type
_entity_poly.pdbx_seq_one_letter_code
_entity_poly.pdbx_strand_id
1 'polypeptide(L)'
;GGVGDWQCTSGAACASRSDDIGYFDDLHAELARIVPIDPSRVYATGISNGAAMVYRLACERPERFAAIAPVGGANQFAAAGGSCAAGVAVLHIHGTADPCWAYGGGTAACAQKDGKRKVGVDDTLAGARVRNGCSDTCSEELLPDTADDGMTSVRVRWDGCTAAVELVRVDGGGHTWPGGWQYFSADRVGPVTRDFDADDLFVEFFDAHPKAR
;
A
#
# COMPACT_ATOMS: atom_id res chain seq x y z
N GLY A 1 7.74 -12.29 -3.71
CA GLY A 1 7.39 -12.24 -5.15
C GLY A 1 8.60 -11.76 -5.92
N GLY A 2 8.88 -12.40 -7.07
CA GLY A 2 10.07 -12.24 -7.92
C GLY A 2 11.13 -13.31 -7.65
N VAL A 3 11.64 -14.10 -8.59
CA VAL A 3 11.65 -14.08 -10.08
C VAL A 3 11.23 -15.47 -10.59
N GLY A 4 10.47 -15.55 -11.69
CA GLY A 4 10.43 -16.77 -12.52
C GLY A 4 9.11 -17.55 -12.65
N ASP A 5 7.98 -17.09 -12.11
CA ASP A 5 6.63 -17.57 -12.46
C ASP A 5 5.58 -16.67 -11.80
N TRP A 6 4.39 -16.55 -12.39
CA TRP A 6 3.24 -15.82 -11.84
C TRP A 6 2.98 -16.23 -10.38
N GLN A 7 3.41 -15.41 -9.43
CA GLN A 7 3.39 -15.77 -8.02
C GLN A 7 2.64 -14.69 -7.23
N CYS A 8 1.38 -15.00 -6.89
CA CYS A 8 0.77 -14.90 -5.55
C CYS A 8 1.48 -13.97 -4.53
N THR A 9 0.72 -13.21 -3.77
CA THR A 9 1.30 -12.27 -2.80
C THR A 9 2.00 -12.96 -1.64
N SER A 10 1.52 -14.11 -1.15
CA SER A 10 2.26 -14.97 -0.21
C SER A 10 1.66 -16.38 0.03
N GLY A 11 2.44 -17.25 0.68
CA GLY A 11 1.91 -18.42 1.42
C GLY A 11 1.23 -19.50 0.56
N ALA A 12 0.10 -20.02 1.05
CA ALA A 12 -0.63 -21.12 0.41
C ALA A 12 -1.16 -20.77 -0.99
N ALA A 13 -1.46 -19.49 -1.27
CA ALA A 13 -1.83 -19.01 -2.61
C ALA A 13 -0.70 -19.26 -3.62
N CYS A 14 0.55 -19.22 -3.16
CA CYS A 14 1.70 -19.57 -3.98
C CYS A 14 1.85 -21.06 -4.24
N ALA A 15 1.59 -21.88 -3.22
CA ALA A 15 1.65 -23.32 -3.36
C ALA A 15 0.56 -23.87 -4.29
N SER A 16 -0.58 -23.18 -4.37
CA SER A 16 -1.76 -23.60 -5.13
C SER A 16 -1.91 -22.94 -6.52
N ARG A 17 -1.01 -22.02 -6.89
CA ARG A 17 -1.09 -21.25 -8.15
C ARG A 17 -2.42 -20.50 -8.32
N SER A 18 -2.90 -19.88 -7.24
CA SER A 18 -4.14 -19.08 -7.28
C SER A 18 -4.02 -17.90 -8.24
N ASP A 19 -5.04 -17.73 -9.09
CA ASP A 19 -5.21 -16.54 -9.92
C ASP A 19 -6.00 -15.48 -9.17
N ASP A 20 -5.31 -14.78 -8.26
CA ASP A 20 -5.93 -13.72 -7.46
C ASP A 20 -6.43 -12.53 -8.33
N ILE A 21 -5.85 -12.33 -9.51
CA ILE A 21 -6.24 -11.26 -10.43
C ILE A 21 -7.52 -11.64 -11.17
N GLY A 22 -7.60 -12.86 -11.69
CA GLY A 22 -8.82 -13.41 -12.27
C GLY A 22 -9.98 -13.40 -11.26
N TYR A 23 -9.72 -13.81 -10.01
CA TYR A 23 -10.71 -13.73 -8.94
C TYR A 23 -11.20 -12.29 -8.69
N PHE A 24 -10.30 -11.30 -8.68
CA PHE A 24 -10.68 -9.90 -8.53
C PHE A 24 -11.57 -9.43 -9.69
N ASP A 25 -11.21 -9.77 -10.93
CA ASP A 25 -11.99 -9.40 -12.12
C ASP A 25 -13.41 -10.01 -12.07
N ASP A 26 -13.51 -11.29 -11.69
CA ASP A 26 -14.79 -12.00 -11.55
C ASP A 26 -15.64 -11.39 -10.42
N LEU A 27 -15.03 -11.10 -9.27
CA LEU A 27 -15.72 -10.47 -8.15
C LEU A 27 -16.23 -9.07 -8.51
N HIS A 28 -15.41 -8.26 -9.17
CA HIS A 28 -15.82 -6.92 -9.60
C HIS A 28 -16.98 -7.00 -10.62
N ALA A 29 -16.90 -7.91 -11.58
CA ALA A 29 -17.95 -8.12 -12.58
C ALA A 29 -19.26 -8.60 -11.94
N GLU A 30 -19.20 -9.45 -10.93
CA GLU A 30 -20.38 -9.93 -10.21
C GLU A 30 -20.99 -8.82 -9.34
N LEU A 31 -20.17 -8.08 -8.57
CA LEU A 31 -20.65 -6.96 -7.76
C LEU A 31 -21.31 -5.87 -8.61
N ALA A 32 -20.79 -5.57 -9.80
CA ALA A 32 -21.37 -4.61 -10.72
C ALA A 32 -22.79 -4.99 -11.22
N ARG A 33 -23.18 -6.27 -11.09
CA ARG A 33 -24.55 -6.73 -11.40
C ARG A 33 -25.49 -6.60 -10.21
N ILE A 34 -24.95 -6.58 -8.99
CA ILE A 34 -25.73 -6.58 -7.74
C ILE A 34 -25.94 -5.16 -7.23
N VAL A 35 -24.92 -4.30 -7.36
CA VAL A 35 -24.95 -2.91 -6.91
C VAL A 35 -24.42 -1.96 -8.00
N PRO A 36 -24.95 -0.73 -8.11
CA PRO A 36 -24.38 0.27 -9.01
C PRO A 36 -22.98 0.66 -8.52
N ILE A 37 -21.97 0.46 -9.36
CA ILE A 37 -20.60 0.90 -9.12
C ILE A 37 -20.32 2.13 -9.97
N ASP A 38 -19.86 3.22 -9.35
CA ASP A 38 -19.31 4.36 -10.09
C ASP A 38 -17.87 4.03 -10.52
N PRO A 39 -17.60 3.84 -11.83
CA PRO A 39 -16.26 3.46 -12.30
C PRO A 39 -15.23 4.57 -12.10
N SER A 40 -15.66 5.81 -11.79
CA SER A 40 -14.75 6.89 -11.43
C SER A 40 -14.31 6.86 -9.96
N ARG A 41 -14.92 5.99 -9.14
CA ARG A 41 -14.74 5.94 -7.68
C ARG A 41 -14.53 4.51 -7.17
N VAL A 42 -13.59 3.80 -7.79
CA VAL A 42 -13.17 2.47 -7.34
C VAL A 42 -11.78 2.60 -6.73
N TYR A 43 -11.63 2.14 -5.49
CA TYR A 43 -10.43 2.29 -4.69
C TYR A 43 -10.00 0.95 -4.09
N ALA A 44 -8.75 0.85 -3.64
CA ALA A 44 -8.28 -0.33 -2.92
C ALA A 44 -7.31 0.01 -1.79
N THR A 45 -7.45 -0.68 -0.67
CA THR A 45 -6.54 -0.63 0.48
C THR A 45 -6.30 -2.05 1.00
N GLY A 46 -5.25 -2.20 1.80
CA GLY A 46 -4.89 -3.47 2.41
C GLY A 46 -3.57 -3.36 3.14
N ILE A 47 -3.36 -4.22 4.12
CA ILE A 47 -2.15 -4.26 4.93
C ILE A 47 -1.25 -5.45 4.56
N SER A 48 0.07 -5.28 4.68
CA SER A 48 1.03 -6.38 4.52
C SER A 48 1.01 -6.99 3.11
N ASN A 49 0.75 -8.29 3.00
CA ASN A 49 0.52 -8.93 1.70
C ASN A 49 -0.73 -8.38 0.98
N GLY A 50 -1.68 -7.82 1.71
CA GLY A 50 -2.79 -7.05 1.15
C GLY A 50 -2.31 -5.77 0.48
N ALA A 51 -1.39 -5.01 1.09
CA ALA A 51 -0.74 -3.86 0.45
C ALA A 51 0.03 -4.25 -0.82
N ALA A 52 0.75 -5.37 -0.77
CA ALA A 52 1.43 -5.91 -1.95
C ALA A 52 0.43 -6.31 -3.06
N MET A 53 -0.74 -6.85 -2.70
CA MET A 53 -1.82 -7.16 -3.65
C MET A 53 -2.40 -5.90 -4.27
N VAL A 54 -2.67 -4.88 -3.45
CA VAL A 54 -3.19 -3.59 -3.90
C VAL A 54 -2.26 -2.95 -4.92
N TYR A 55 -0.95 -2.97 -4.67
CA TYR A 55 0.04 -2.51 -5.67
C TYR A 55 0.02 -3.34 -6.95
N ARG A 56 -0.08 -4.67 -6.84
CA ARG A 56 -0.17 -5.55 -8.00
C ARG A 56 -1.41 -5.26 -8.83
N LEU A 57 -2.57 -5.13 -8.18
CA LEU A 57 -3.84 -4.76 -8.81
C LEU A 57 -3.74 -3.40 -9.51
N ALA A 58 -3.13 -2.40 -8.88
CA ALA A 58 -2.92 -1.09 -9.52
C ALA A 58 -1.98 -1.17 -10.74
N CYS A 59 -1.03 -2.10 -10.76
CA CYS A 59 -0.16 -2.31 -11.92
C CYS A 59 -0.85 -3.06 -13.06
N GLU A 60 -1.61 -4.11 -12.74
CA GLU A 60 -2.22 -5.02 -13.73
C GLU A 60 -3.63 -4.59 -14.18
N ARG A 61 -4.34 -3.79 -13.37
CA ARG A 61 -5.68 -3.25 -13.64
C ARG A 61 -5.78 -1.74 -13.34
N PRO A 62 -4.84 -0.91 -13.80
CA PRO A 62 -4.84 0.52 -13.49
C PRO A 62 -6.10 1.24 -13.97
N GLU A 63 -6.75 0.73 -15.02
CA GLU A 63 -8.00 1.27 -15.55
C GLU A 63 -9.17 1.12 -14.57
N ARG A 64 -9.07 0.21 -13.59
CA ARG A 64 -10.12 -0.04 -12.60
C ARG A 64 -10.06 0.90 -11.42
N PHE A 65 -8.87 1.36 -11.02
CA PHE A 65 -8.71 2.10 -9.77
C PHE A 65 -8.51 3.60 -10.02
N ALA A 66 -9.20 4.41 -9.21
CA ALA A 66 -8.97 5.84 -9.12
C ALA A 66 -7.77 6.14 -8.21
N ALA A 67 -7.73 5.48 -7.06
CA ALA A 67 -6.65 5.60 -6.09
C ALA A 67 -6.47 4.32 -5.26
N ILE A 68 -5.29 4.17 -4.66
CA ILE A 68 -4.98 3.09 -3.71
C ILE A 68 -4.37 3.64 -2.42
N ALA A 69 -4.59 2.95 -1.31
CA ALA A 69 -4.03 3.31 0.00
C ALA A 69 -3.38 2.12 0.75
N PRO A 70 -2.23 1.60 0.28
CA PRO A 70 -1.57 0.44 0.90
C PRO A 70 -0.91 0.76 2.26
N VAL A 71 -0.98 -0.18 3.20
CA VAL A 71 -0.37 -0.07 4.56
C VAL A 71 0.66 -1.17 4.82
N GLY A 72 1.84 -0.84 5.33
CA GLY A 72 2.80 -1.83 5.85
C GLY A 72 3.18 -2.91 4.83
N GLY A 73 3.30 -2.56 3.55
CA GLY A 73 3.76 -3.44 2.48
C GLY A 73 4.31 -2.60 1.34
N ALA A 74 4.73 -3.20 0.22
CA ALA A 74 5.39 -2.45 -0.85
C ALA A 74 5.11 -3.04 -2.24
N ASN A 75 5.51 -2.36 -3.32
CA ASN A 75 5.27 -2.82 -4.69
C ASN A 75 6.24 -3.92 -5.11
N GLN A 76 6.11 -5.08 -4.46
CA GLN A 76 6.93 -6.25 -4.72
C GLN A 76 6.74 -6.80 -6.14
N PHE A 77 5.58 -6.57 -6.75
CA PHE A 77 5.29 -7.00 -8.13
C PHE A 77 6.17 -6.25 -9.14
N ALA A 78 6.25 -4.93 -9.06
CA ALA A 78 7.14 -4.13 -9.91
C ALA A 78 8.61 -4.52 -9.69
N ALA A 79 9.03 -4.66 -8.43
CA ALA A 79 10.39 -5.07 -8.08
C ALA A 79 10.77 -6.46 -8.62
N ALA A 80 9.78 -7.32 -8.84
CA ALA A 80 9.93 -8.64 -9.44
C ALA A 80 10.00 -8.65 -10.97
N GLY A 81 9.96 -7.49 -11.62
CA GLY A 81 9.89 -7.35 -13.08
C GLY A 81 8.46 -7.31 -13.65
N GLY A 82 7.45 -7.19 -12.79
CA GLY A 82 6.06 -6.96 -13.21
C GLY A 82 5.90 -5.59 -13.87
N SER A 83 5.06 -5.53 -14.91
CA SER A 83 4.81 -4.29 -15.65
C SER A 83 3.78 -3.42 -14.93
N CYS A 84 4.06 -2.13 -14.82
CA CYS A 84 3.18 -1.12 -14.25
C CYS A 84 3.15 0.08 -15.21
N ALA A 85 2.25 0.05 -16.21
CA ALA A 85 2.32 0.98 -17.34
C ALA A 85 1.57 2.31 -17.14
N ALA A 86 0.59 2.35 -16.23
CA ALA A 86 -0.21 3.55 -15.98
C ALA A 86 -0.15 3.99 -14.51
N GLY A 87 -0.31 5.30 -14.30
CA GLY A 87 -0.34 5.90 -12.98
C GLY A 87 -1.71 5.77 -12.31
N VAL A 88 -1.70 5.47 -11.01
CA VAL A 88 -2.87 5.46 -10.11
C VAL A 88 -2.48 6.32 -8.91
N ALA A 89 -3.41 7.09 -8.34
CA ALA A 89 -3.10 7.88 -7.15
C ALA A 89 -2.75 6.96 -5.97
N VAL A 90 -1.72 7.28 -5.19
CA VAL A 90 -1.21 6.43 -4.11
C VAL A 90 -1.07 7.21 -2.81
N LEU A 91 -1.71 6.72 -1.75
CA LEU A 91 -1.41 7.10 -0.36
C LEU A 91 -0.78 5.90 0.35
N HIS A 92 0.53 5.90 0.52
CA HIS A 92 1.20 4.81 1.23
C HIS A 92 1.30 5.12 2.72
N ILE A 93 1.02 4.16 3.60
CA ILE A 93 1.28 4.31 5.04
C ILE A 93 2.27 3.25 5.52
N HIS A 94 3.33 3.65 6.22
CA HIS A 94 4.34 2.71 6.73
C HIS A 94 4.97 3.14 8.05
N GLY A 95 5.17 2.18 8.94
CA GLY A 95 5.92 2.35 10.17
C GLY A 95 7.44 2.17 9.96
N THR A 96 8.26 3.03 10.54
CA THR A 96 9.73 2.90 10.39
C THR A 96 10.34 1.77 11.22
N ALA A 97 9.61 1.29 12.23
CA ALA A 97 9.99 0.15 13.07
C ALA A 97 9.25 -1.15 12.69
N ASP A 98 8.71 -1.23 11.47
CA ASP A 98 8.04 -2.41 10.93
C ASP A 98 8.99 -3.63 10.83
N PRO A 99 8.80 -4.70 11.64
CA PRO A 99 9.69 -5.87 11.62
C PRO A 99 9.30 -6.88 10.52
N CYS A 100 8.15 -6.72 9.89
CA CYS A 100 7.60 -7.63 8.90
C CYS A 100 7.95 -7.23 7.48
N TRP A 101 7.98 -5.93 7.24
CA TRP A 101 8.34 -5.29 6.00
C TRP A 101 9.18 -4.07 6.36
N ALA A 102 10.49 -4.27 6.51
CA ALA A 102 11.37 -3.18 6.92
C ALA A 102 11.24 -1.98 5.97
N TYR A 103 11.19 -0.77 6.53
CA TYR A 103 10.99 0.48 5.77
C TYR A 103 12.00 0.62 4.61
N GLY A 104 13.28 0.36 4.88
CA GLY A 104 14.36 0.36 3.87
C GLY A 104 14.43 -0.90 2.98
N GLY A 105 13.46 -1.82 3.10
CA GLY A 105 13.49 -3.13 2.47
C GLY A 105 14.48 -4.10 3.13
N GLY A 106 14.60 -5.31 2.57
CA GLY A 106 15.46 -6.36 3.11
C GLY A 106 14.68 -7.65 3.43
N THR A 107 15.21 -8.47 4.32
CA THR A 107 14.56 -9.73 4.70
C THR A 107 13.56 -9.47 5.83
N ALA A 108 12.35 -10.01 5.71
CA ALA A 108 11.34 -9.94 6.76
C ALA A 108 11.85 -10.61 8.04
N ALA A 109 11.70 -9.94 9.19
CA ALA A 109 12.12 -10.45 10.49
C ALA A 109 10.96 -11.06 11.31
N CYS A 110 9.71 -10.77 10.93
CA CYS A 110 8.50 -11.25 11.62
C CYS A 110 7.94 -12.58 11.08
N ALA A 111 6.66 -12.86 11.38
CA ALA A 111 5.81 -14.01 11.03
C ALA A 111 6.11 -14.76 9.71
N GLN A 112 6.55 -14.10 8.64
CA GLN A 112 6.96 -14.74 7.38
C GLN A 112 8.47 -14.68 7.20
N LYS A 113 9.17 -15.70 7.71
CA LYS A 113 10.61 -15.91 7.47
C LYS A 113 10.83 -16.80 6.25
N ASP A 114 10.37 -16.34 5.09
CA ASP A 114 10.52 -17.08 3.83
C ASP A 114 11.93 -16.92 3.20
N GLY A 115 12.80 -16.13 3.84
CA GLY A 115 14.16 -15.84 3.37
C GLY A 115 14.21 -14.95 2.12
N LYS A 116 13.06 -14.44 1.66
CA LYS A 116 12.97 -13.61 0.46
C LYS A 116 13.18 -12.14 0.81
N ARG A 117 13.77 -11.40 -0.12
CA ARG A 117 13.96 -9.95 -0.01
C ARG A 117 12.68 -9.20 -0.38
N LYS A 118 12.30 -8.27 0.48
CA LYS A 118 11.22 -7.30 0.31
C LYS A 118 11.79 -5.96 -0.20
N VAL A 119 11.07 -5.32 -1.12
CA VAL A 119 11.39 -3.96 -1.60
C VAL A 119 11.03 -2.92 -0.55
N GLY A 120 11.81 -1.85 -0.44
CA GLY A 120 11.58 -0.76 0.52
C GLY A 120 10.50 0.22 0.09
N VAL A 121 10.14 1.10 1.02
CA VAL A 121 9.16 2.18 0.83
C VAL A 121 9.67 3.20 -0.18
N ASP A 122 10.92 3.65 -0.04
CA ASP A 122 11.51 4.67 -0.91
C ASP A 122 11.57 4.20 -2.37
N ASP A 123 11.99 2.96 -2.63
CA ASP A 123 12.00 2.35 -3.97
C ASP A 123 10.58 2.26 -4.56
N THR A 124 9.61 1.89 -3.72
CA THR A 124 8.19 1.76 -4.12
C THR A 124 7.61 3.11 -4.53
N LEU A 125 7.85 4.14 -3.73
CA LEU A 125 7.38 5.49 -3.99
C LEU A 125 8.15 6.14 -5.14
N ALA A 126 9.45 5.90 -5.28
CA ALA A 126 10.21 6.33 -6.47
C ALA A 126 9.59 5.78 -7.76
N GLY A 127 9.25 4.48 -7.77
CA GLY A 127 8.54 3.89 -8.91
C GLY A 127 7.17 4.52 -9.15
N ALA A 128 6.40 4.80 -8.09
CA ALA A 128 5.10 5.47 -8.22
C ALA A 128 5.23 6.91 -8.77
N ARG A 129 6.20 7.68 -8.26
CA ARG A 129 6.49 9.05 -8.73
C ARG A 129 6.83 9.09 -10.22
N VAL A 130 7.67 8.17 -10.68
CA VAL A 130 8.02 8.06 -12.11
C VAL A 130 6.78 7.77 -12.95
N ARG A 131 5.94 6.80 -12.55
CA ARG A 131 4.70 6.47 -13.28
C ARG A 131 3.68 7.61 -13.28
N ASN A 132 3.65 8.37 -12.19
CA ASN A 132 2.71 9.47 -12.01
C ASN A 132 3.30 10.83 -12.43
N GLY A 133 4.48 10.86 -13.06
CA GLY A 133 5.09 12.09 -13.58
C GLY A 133 5.39 13.18 -12.53
N CYS A 134 5.58 12.79 -11.27
CA CYS A 134 5.85 13.73 -10.19
C CYS A 134 7.21 14.45 -10.37
N SER A 135 7.32 15.65 -9.82
CA SER A 135 8.61 16.32 -9.64
C SER A 135 9.41 15.69 -8.50
N ASP A 136 10.64 16.16 -8.32
CA ASP A 136 11.48 15.82 -7.16
C ASP A 136 11.19 16.68 -5.93
N THR A 137 10.26 17.64 -6.03
CA THR A 137 9.84 18.47 -4.90
C THR A 137 8.69 17.81 -4.13
N CYS A 138 8.65 18.06 -2.84
CA CYS A 138 7.57 17.61 -1.96
C CYS A 138 7.36 18.60 -0.82
N SER A 139 6.19 18.49 -0.20
CA SER A 139 5.87 19.13 1.07
C SER A 139 5.76 18.06 2.16
N GLU A 140 6.18 18.42 3.38
CA GLU A 140 6.03 17.59 4.57
C GLU A 140 5.13 18.30 5.58
N GLU A 141 4.23 17.53 6.20
CA GLU A 141 3.29 17.97 7.20
C GLU A 141 3.39 17.03 8.40
N LEU A 142 3.64 17.58 9.60
CA LEU A 142 3.50 16.82 10.84
C LEU A 142 2.01 16.59 11.11
N LEU A 143 1.61 15.33 11.23
CA LEU A 143 0.27 14.99 11.69
C LEU A 143 0.17 15.23 13.20
N PRO A 144 -1.05 15.51 13.73
CA PRO A 144 -1.25 15.68 15.16
C PRO A 144 -0.77 14.46 15.96
N ASP A 145 0.12 14.71 16.92
CA ASP A 145 0.55 13.75 17.95
C ASP A 145 -0.44 13.86 19.12
N THR A 146 -1.38 12.91 19.20
CA THR A 146 -2.52 12.97 20.11
C THR A 146 -2.49 11.87 21.18
N ALA A 147 -1.59 10.89 21.04
CA ALA A 147 -1.45 9.78 21.97
C ALA A 147 -0.04 9.73 22.58
N ASP A 148 0.05 9.37 23.86
CA ASP A 148 1.34 9.13 24.52
C ASP A 148 1.83 7.69 24.21
N ASP A 149 2.13 7.45 22.93
CA ASP A 149 2.60 6.15 22.42
C ASP A 149 4.05 6.17 21.91
N GLY A 150 4.70 7.34 21.97
CA GLY A 150 6.10 7.56 21.61
C GLY A 150 6.36 7.53 20.10
N MET A 151 5.33 7.62 19.26
CA MET A 151 5.44 7.73 17.82
C MET A 151 5.11 9.15 17.34
N THR A 152 5.57 9.47 16.13
CA THR A 152 5.18 10.72 15.45
C THR A 152 4.95 10.41 13.99
N SER A 153 4.06 11.14 13.34
CA SER A 153 3.70 10.86 11.94
C SER A 153 3.92 12.06 11.04
N VAL A 154 4.52 11.83 9.88
CA VAL A 154 4.76 12.84 8.83
C VAL A 154 4.04 12.43 7.56
N ARG A 155 3.22 13.32 7.02
CA ARG A 155 2.62 13.19 5.69
C ARG A 155 3.48 13.94 4.67
N VAL A 156 4.00 13.21 3.69
CA VAL A 156 4.80 13.71 2.58
C VAL A 156 3.95 13.68 1.32
N ARG A 157 3.88 14.78 0.58
CA ARG A 157 3.15 14.88 -0.69
C ARG A 157 4.09 15.37 -1.79
N TRP A 158 4.18 14.62 -2.88
CA TRP A 158 5.01 15.01 -4.02
C TRP A 158 4.26 15.92 -4.99
N ASP A 159 4.96 16.90 -5.55
CA ASP A 159 4.36 17.90 -6.42
C ASP A 159 4.37 17.46 -7.90
N GLY A 160 3.61 18.18 -8.73
CA GLY A 160 3.66 18.03 -10.19
C GLY A 160 3.14 16.70 -10.74
N CYS A 161 2.56 15.85 -9.89
CA CYS A 161 2.07 14.53 -10.30
C CYS A 161 0.81 14.63 -11.17
N THR A 162 0.70 13.77 -12.19
CA THR A 162 -0.54 13.54 -12.95
C THR A 162 -1.57 12.72 -12.17
N ALA A 163 -1.11 11.93 -11.21
CA ALA A 163 -1.92 11.27 -10.19
C ALA A 163 -1.18 11.34 -8.85
N ALA A 164 -1.84 11.72 -7.76
CA ALA A 164 -1.16 12.03 -6.51
C ALA A 164 -0.28 10.88 -5.99
N VAL A 165 0.85 11.21 -5.39
CA VAL A 165 1.68 10.27 -4.64
C VAL A 165 1.91 10.90 -3.27
N GLU A 166 1.59 10.15 -2.23
CA GLU A 166 1.69 10.56 -0.85
C GLU A 166 2.22 9.42 0.02
N LEU A 167 2.90 9.78 1.11
CA LEU A 167 3.37 8.88 2.15
C LEU A 167 2.94 9.43 3.50
N VAL A 168 2.38 8.57 4.35
CA VAL A 168 2.35 8.79 5.80
C VAL A 168 3.39 7.87 6.43
N ARG A 169 4.49 8.48 6.88
CA ARG A 169 5.54 7.79 7.62
C ARG A 169 5.22 7.89 9.10
N VAL A 170 5.10 6.74 9.77
CA VAL A 170 4.91 6.66 11.22
C VAL A 170 6.26 6.31 11.85
N ASP A 171 6.94 7.33 12.38
CA ASP A 171 8.24 7.17 13.03
C ASP A 171 8.07 6.40 14.34
N GLY A 172 8.74 5.23 14.47
CA GLY A 172 8.56 4.29 15.58
C GLY A 172 7.40 3.30 15.41
N GLY A 173 6.55 3.49 14.40
CA GLY A 173 5.40 2.63 14.10
C GLY A 173 5.80 1.24 13.62
N GLY A 174 4.97 0.25 13.97
CA GLY A 174 5.10 -1.13 13.53
C GLY A 174 4.37 -1.47 12.23
N HIS A 175 4.36 -2.77 11.93
CA HIS A 175 3.55 -3.43 10.91
C HIS A 175 2.08 -3.51 11.33
N THR A 176 1.40 -2.38 11.41
CA THR A 176 0.06 -2.33 11.99
C THR A 176 -0.87 -1.43 11.18
N TRP A 177 -2.17 -1.50 11.47
CA TRP A 177 -3.16 -0.56 10.92
C TRP A 177 -3.25 0.62 11.88
N PRO A 178 -2.82 1.84 11.51
CA PRO A 178 -2.91 3.02 12.38
C PRO A 178 -4.34 3.23 12.91
N GLY A 179 -4.48 3.54 14.20
CA GLY A 179 -5.77 3.67 14.88
C GLY A 179 -6.50 2.33 15.15
N GLY A 180 -6.06 1.25 14.49
CA GLY A 180 -6.61 -0.09 14.64
C GLY A 180 -6.20 -0.80 15.93
N TRP A 181 -6.59 -2.07 16.01
CA TRP A 181 -6.25 -2.92 17.16
C TRP A 181 -4.84 -3.50 17.02
N GLN A 182 -4.17 -3.72 18.15
CA GLN A 182 -2.90 -4.44 18.24
C GLN A 182 -3.15 -5.94 17.99
N TYR A 183 -3.29 -6.32 16.72
CA TYR A 183 -3.77 -7.65 16.29
C TYR A 183 -2.75 -8.77 16.52
N PHE A 184 -1.47 -8.44 16.70
CA PHE A 184 -0.43 -9.30 17.28
C PHE A 184 0.39 -8.52 18.30
N SER A 185 1.14 -9.21 19.14
CA SER A 185 1.99 -8.57 20.15
C SER A 185 3.02 -7.62 19.54
N ALA A 186 3.35 -6.55 20.27
CA ALA A 186 4.24 -5.50 19.78
C ALA A 186 5.68 -5.99 19.52
N ASP A 187 6.14 -7.03 20.21
CA ASP A 187 7.41 -7.69 19.91
C ASP A 187 7.41 -8.37 18.53
N ARG A 188 6.24 -8.74 18.02
CA ARG A 188 6.09 -9.47 16.76
C ARG A 188 5.86 -8.55 15.56
N VAL A 189 5.02 -7.53 15.72
CA VAL A 189 4.62 -6.64 14.63
C VAL A 189 4.95 -5.17 14.88
N GLY A 190 5.61 -4.84 15.99
CA GLY A 190 5.80 -3.46 16.41
C GLY A 190 4.52 -2.83 17.01
N PRO A 191 4.63 -1.61 17.55
CA PRO A 191 3.51 -0.90 18.16
C PRO A 191 2.54 -0.33 17.11
N VAL A 192 1.30 -0.11 17.51
CA VAL A 192 0.28 0.60 16.71
C VAL A 192 0.23 2.06 17.17
N THR A 193 0.42 3.00 16.25
CA THR A 193 0.15 4.43 16.53
C THR A 193 -1.33 4.65 16.78
N ARG A 194 -1.64 5.48 17.78
CA ARG A 194 -3.00 5.87 18.17
C ARG A 194 -3.31 7.33 17.84
N ASP A 195 -2.42 7.99 17.11
CA ASP A 195 -2.52 9.41 16.76
C ASP A 195 -3.65 9.72 15.77
N PHE A 196 -3.95 8.78 14.88
CA PHE A 196 -4.96 8.93 13.84
C PHE A 196 -5.55 7.57 13.43
N ASP A 197 -6.75 7.61 12.83
CA ASP A 197 -7.35 6.47 12.15
C ASP A 197 -6.94 6.50 10.66
N ALA A 198 -6.37 5.39 10.17
CA ALA A 198 -6.00 5.29 8.77
C ALA A 198 -7.21 5.37 7.84
N ASP A 199 -8.38 4.90 8.28
CA ASP A 199 -9.60 4.86 7.47
C ASP A 199 -10.09 6.27 7.13
N ASP A 200 -9.96 7.22 8.06
CA ASP A 200 -10.29 8.63 7.83
C ASP A 200 -9.39 9.24 6.75
N LEU A 201 -8.08 8.93 6.80
CA LEU A 201 -7.14 9.39 5.77
C LEU A 201 -7.42 8.74 4.41
N PHE A 202 -7.86 7.48 4.38
CA PHE A 202 -8.23 6.81 3.14
C PHE A 202 -9.45 7.46 2.51
N VAL A 203 -10.50 7.73 3.30
CA VAL A 203 -11.71 8.40 2.81
C VAL A 203 -11.38 9.78 2.27
N GLU A 204 -10.62 10.59 3.03
CA GLU A 204 -10.14 11.90 2.57
C GLU A 204 -9.40 11.81 1.23
N PHE A 205 -8.43 10.89 1.14
CA PHE A 205 -7.62 10.73 -0.06
C PHE A 205 -8.45 10.20 -1.24
N PHE A 206 -9.34 9.24 -1.03
CA PHE A 206 -10.17 8.67 -2.09
C PHE A 206 -11.17 9.69 -2.65
N ASP A 207 -11.82 10.46 -1.78
CA ASP A 207 -12.77 11.51 -2.20
C ASP A 207 -12.10 12.62 -3.00
N ALA A 208 -10.84 12.94 -2.68
CA ALA A 208 -10.06 13.94 -3.42
C ALA A 208 -9.56 13.45 -4.80
N HIS A 209 -9.54 12.14 -5.05
CA HIS A 209 -8.92 11.55 -6.24
C HIS A 209 -9.84 10.60 -7.03
N PRO A 210 -11.03 11.04 -7.50
CA PRO A 210 -11.80 10.28 -8.48
C PRO A 210 -11.11 10.30 -9.86
N LYS A 211 -11.37 9.30 -10.71
CA LYS A 211 -10.92 9.35 -12.11
C LYS A 211 -11.63 10.47 -12.86
N ALA A 212 -10.90 11.14 -13.76
CA ALA A 212 -11.50 12.03 -14.75
C ALA A 212 -12.50 11.23 -15.62
N ARG A 213 -13.66 11.84 -15.88
CA ARG A 213 -14.71 11.29 -16.76
C ARG A 213 -14.44 11.59 -18.22
#